data_AF-Q9U2F9-F1
#
_entry.id   AF-Q9U2F9-F1
#
_cell.length_a   1.000
_cell.length_b   1.000
_cell.length_c   1.000
_cell.angle_alpha   90.00
_cell.angle_beta   90.00
_cell.angle_gamma   90.00
#
_symmetry.space_group_name_H-M   'P 1'
#
loop_
_entity.id
_entity.type
_entity.pdbx_description
1 polymer ?
#
loop_
_entity_poly.entity_id
_entity_poly.type
_entity_poly.pdbx_seq_one_letter_code
_entity_poly.pdbx_strand_id
1 'polypeptide(L)'
;MSSPAPFHLLKLPTVVLSDVLDYLKISDIFILRATSRKTTCAVKQSIGHANKRQSEDRRFFELNIYACQDYFEIIFSKLTAHINLYKGSDVNRVLETISDFLENLRVCINIDISDLYNEGDIKRLVAFIVRKKISVNNLKFEGKNISNKLFRGLFKSKATRLTVRRTAHNIQLHDIDLMVHCTSVTLSGINLDSDHLNVLVKKWKENSSLEYFVAGQMESPLEKSVILEGTNSRQRSEDTRLYRYENYEFLTTCNNGKVSDLTIFENCFFLFVFGDFITT
;
A
#
# COMPACT_ATOMS: atom_id res chain seq x y z
N MET A 1 26.29 -14.89 7.09
CA MET A 1 26.09 -14.05 5.89
C MET A 1 27.23 -13.07 5.79
N SER A 2 28.08 -13.18 4.76
CA SER A 2 29.17 -12.24 4.50
C SER A 2 28.58 -10.88 4.13
N SER A 3 28.90 -9.83 4.90
CA SER A 3 28.65 -8.46 4.48
C SER A 3 29.28 -8.25 3.09
N PRO A 4 28.56 -7.70 2.10
CA PRO A 4 29.16 -7.40 0.80
C PRO A 4 30.41 -6.54 1.05
N ALA A 5 31.54 -6.98 0.50
CA ALA A 5 32.79 -6.25 0.63
C ALA A 5 32.56 -4.79 0.21
N PRO A 6 33.03 -3.81 0.99
CA PRO A 6 32.81 -2.41 0.68
C PRO A 6 33.31 -2.13 -0.74
N PHE A 7 32.41 -1.64 -1.61
CA PHE A 7 32.69 -1.36 -3.01
C PHE A 7 34.05 -0.67 -3.12
N HIS A 8 34.98 -1.22 -3.91
CA HIS A 8 36.29 -0.60 -4.13
C HIS A 8 36.15 0.87 -4.57
N LEU A 9 35.04 1.21 -5.23
CA LEU A 9 34.63 2.57 -5.58
C LEU A 9 34.57 3.54 -4.39
N LEU A 10 34.25 3.08 -3.17
CA LEU A 10 34.22 3.90 -1.96
C LEU A 10 35.59 4.49 -1.61
N LYS A 11 36.68 3.84 -2.05
CA LYS A 11 38.05 4.30 -1.84
C LYS A 11 38.48 5.38 -2.84
N LEU A 12 37.74 5.59 -3.93
CA LEU A 12 38.10 6.58 -4.94
C LEU A 12 37.96 8.02 -4.39
N PRO A 13 38.76 8.98 -4.88
CA PRO A 13 38.53 10.40 -4.66
C PRO A 13 37.15 10.83 -5.22
N THR A 14 36.52 11.82 -4.61
CA THR A 14 35.15 12.26 -4.97
C THR A 14 35.00 12.64 -6.44
N VAL A 15 36.02 13.29 -7.03
CA VAL A 15 36.04 13.68 -8.45
C VAL A 15 36.02 12.45 -9.37
N VAL A 16 36.81 11.42 -9.05
CA VAL A 16 36.82 10.17 -9.83
C VAL A 16 35.49 9.43 -9.66
N LEU A 17 34.88 9.50 -8.48
CA LEU A 17 33.55 8.95 -8.24
C LEU A 17 32.51 9.62 -9.13
N SER A 18 32.46 10.95 -9.26
CA SER A 18 31.47 11.62 -10.13
C SER A 18 31.57 11.15 -11.57
N ASP A 19 32.79 11.01 -12.09
CA ASP A 19 33.02 10.57 -13.47
C ASP A 19 32.56 9.11 -13.66
N VAL A 20 32.88 8.22 -12.70
CA VAL A 20 32.49 6.81 -12.77
C VAL A 20 30.99 6.61 -12.56
N LEU A 21 30.34 7.44 -11.72
CA LEU A 21 28.91 7.36 -11.44
C LEU A 21 28.07 7.50 -12.71
N ASP A 22 28.53 8.30 -13.68
CA ASP A 22 27.89 8.42 -14.98
C ASP A 22 28.00 7.17 -15.85
N TYR A 23 28.78 6.16 -15.47
CA TYR A 23 28.85 4.88 -16.18
C TYR A 23 28.27 3.71 -15.37
N LEU A 24 27.96 3.93 -14.09
CA LEU A 24 27.38 2.90 -13.25
C LEU A 24 25.95 2.58 -13.64
N LYS A 25 25.57 1.32 -13.39
CA LYS A 25 24.17 0.93 -13.43
C LYS A 25 23.45 1.68 -12.31
N ILE A 26 22.21 2.08 -12.57
CA ILE A 26 21.36 2.75 -11.57
C ILE A 26 21.32 1.95 -10.25
N SER A 27 21.34 0.61 -10.29
CA SER A 27 21.45 -0.25 -9.09
C SER A 27 22.70 0.00 -8.26
N ASP A 28 23.86 0.16 -8.89
CA ASP A 28 25.11 0.37 -8.17
C ASP A 28 25.14 1.77 -7.54
N ILE A 29 24.54 2.75 -8.24
CA ILE A 29 24.28 4.09 -7.70
C ILE A 29 23.42 3.99 -6.43
N PHE A 30 22.36 3.19 -6.44
CA PHE A 30 21.51 2.93 -5.27
C PHE A 30 22.29 2.33 -4.09
N ILE A 31 23.11 1.29 -4.36
CA ILE A 31 23.92 0.65 -3.32
C ILE A 31 24.91 1.64 -2.72
N LEU A 32 25.59 2.43 -3.56
CA LEU A 32 26.55 3.44 -3.11
C LEU A 32 25.86 4.52 -2.26
N ARG A 33 24.65 4.97 -2.59
CA ARG A 33 23.91 5.94 -1.76
C ARG A 33 23.59 5.41 -0.37
N ALA A 34 23.12 4.17 -0.27
CA ALA A 34 22.71 3.59 1.00
C ALA A 34 23.90 3.21 1.90
N THR A 35 25.06 2.90 1.32
CA THR A 35 26.20 2.37 2.07
C THR A 35 27.19 3.43 2.57
N SER A 36 27.21 4.66 2.05
CA SER A 36 28.17 5.69 2.50
C SER A 36 27.71 7.13 2.29
N ARG A 37 27.86 7.97 3.33
CA ARG A 37 27.59 9.42 3.25
C ARG A 37 28.43 10.13 2.19
N LYS A 38 29.69 9.69 2.01
CA LYS A 38 30.61 10.27 1.02
C LYS A 38 30.06 10.09 -0.39
N THR A 39 29.54 8.91 -0.69
CA THR A 39 28.90 8.62 -1.98
C THR A 39 27.53 9.24 -2.11
N THR A 40 26.76 9.42 -1.03
CA THR A 40 25.49 10.19 -1.09
C THR A 40 25.71 11.57 -1.71
N CYS A 41 26.74 12.32 -1.30
CA CYS A 41 27.04 13.64 -1.86
C CYS A 41 27.47 13.57 -3.34
N ALA A 42 28.37 12.64 -3.69
CA ALA A 42 28.83 12.46 -5.07
C ALA A 42 27.68 12.05 -6.01
N VAL A 43 26.82 11.14 -5.57
CA VAL A 43 25.65 10.68 -6.33
C VAL A 43 24.63 11.80 -6.51
N LYS A 44 24.41 12.66 -5.51
CA LYS A 44 23.53 13.83 -5.66
C LYS A 44 23.95 14.73 -6.82
N GLN A 45 25.25 14.84 -7.11
CA GLN A 45 25.75 15.63 -8.24
C GLN A 45 25.49 14.94 -9.59
N SER A 46 25.66 13.61 -9.67
CA SER A 46 25.43 12.83 -10.90
C SER A 46 23.94 12.48 -11.15
N ILE A 47 23.02 12.79 -10.22
CA ILE A 47 21.62 12.36 -10.31
C ILE A 47 20.89 12.91 -11.55
N GLY A 48 21.27 14.10 -12.04
CA GLY A 48 20.68 14.66 -13.25
C GLY A 48 20.77 13.69 -14.43
N HIS A 49 21.91 13.00 -14.57
CA HIS A 49 22.11 11.97 -15.59
C HIS A 49 21.38 10.67 -15.28
N ALA A 50 21.31 10.26 -14.00
CA ALA A 50 20.58 9.07 -13.57
C ALA A 50 19.06 9.21 -13.81
N ASN A 51 18.49 10.39 -13.53
CA ASN A 51 17.07 10.70 -13.77
C ASN A 51 16.72 10.68 -15.25
N LYS A 52 17.59 11.23 -16.10
CA LYS A 52 17.42 11.16 -17.55
C LYS A 52 17.40 9.71 -18.03
N ARG A 53 18.35 8.87 -17.57
CA ARG A 53 18.37 7.43 -17.87
C ARG A 53 17.17 6.67 -17.33
N GLN A 54 16.68 7.02 -16.12
CA GLN A 54 15.48 6.40 -15.58
C GLN A 54 14.24 6.77 -16.39
N SER A 55 14.17 7.98 -16.95
CA SER A 55 13.05 8.35 -17.83
C SER A 55 13.00 7.50 -19.11
N GLU A 56 14.15 6.98 -19.54
CA GLU A 56 14.27 6.02 -20.65
C GLU A 56 13.98 4.57 -20.20
N ASP A 57 14.39 4.22 -18.98
CA ASP A 57 14.12 2.92 -18.35
C ASP A 57 12.75 2.90 -17.66
N ARG A 58 11.70 2.52 -18.39
CA ARG A 58 10.32 2.40 -17.87
C ARG A 58 10.14 1.41 -16.70
N ARG A 59 11.20 0.74 -16.24
CA ARG A 59 11.14 -0.19 -15.11
C ARG A 59 11.03 0.60 -13.81
N PHE A 60 9.94 0.36 -13.08
CA PHE A 60 9.80 0.86 -11.72
C PHE A 60 10.76 0.11 -10.81
N PHE A 61 11.51 0.86 -10.01
CA PHE A 61 12.25 0.29 -8.90
C PHE A 61 11.34 0.18 -7.69
N GLU A 62 11.50 -0.88 -6.91
CA GLU A 62 10.70 -1.10 -5.71
C GLU A 62 11.54 -0.82 -4.46
N LEU A 63 10.96 -0.06 -3.55
CA LEU A 63 11.47 0.13 -2.21
C LEU A 63 10.52 -0.58 -1.24
N ASN A 64 10.97 -1.70 -0.71
CA ASN A 64 10.21 -2.52 0.23
C ASN A 64 10.67 -2.18 1.65
N ILE A 65 9.74 -1.72 2.49
CA ILE A 65 10.00 -1.31 3.87
C ILE A 65 9.26 -2.29 4.79
N TYR A 66 10.02 -3.03 5.57
CA TYR A 66 9.49 -3.98 6.55
C TYR A 66 9.67 -3.38 7.93
N ALA A 67 8.59 -3.31 8.71
CA ALA A 67 8.63 -2.98 10.13
C ALA A 67 8.33 -4.25 10.94
N CYS A 68 9.40 -4.89 11.38
CA CYS A 68 9.41 -6.13 12.15
C CYS A 68 9.65 -5.82 13.63
N GLN A 69 9.42 -6.78 14.53
CA GLN A 69 9.52 -6.63 15.99
C GLN A 69 10.60 -5.70 16.52
N ASP A 70 11.84 -5.88 16.05
CA ASP A 70 13.01 -5.20 16.60
C ASP A 70 13.70 -4.26 15.61
N TYR A 71 13.22 -4.18 14.37
CA TYR A 71 13.91 -3.45 13.33
C TYR A 71 13.00 -3.06 12.16
N PHE A 72 13.37 -1.96 11.53
CA PHE A 72 13.04 -1.69 10.14
C PHE A 72 14.08 -2.28 9.21
N GLU A 73 13.62 -2.78 8.06
CA GLU A 73 14.47 -3.20 6.95
C GLU A 73 13.99 -2.56 5.67
N ILE A 74 14.91 -1.92 4.94
CA ILE A 74 14.62 -1.28 3.66
C ILE A 74 15.38 -2.06 2.60
N ILE A 75 14.63 -2.67 1.69
CA ILE A 75 15.14 -3.48 0.60
C ILE A 75 14.81 -2.78 -0.72
N PHE A 76 15.86 -2.45 -1.45
CA PHE A 76 15.74 -2.05 -2.84
C PHE A 76 15.63 -3.29 -3.72
N SER A 77 14.56 -3.37 -4.50
CA SER A 77 14.26 -4.55 -5.32
C SER A 77 14.15 -4.19 -6.81
N LYS A 78 14.76 -5.04 -7.62
CA LYS A 78 14.64 -5.10 -9.08
C LYS A 78 14.25 -6.54 -9.45
N LEU A 79 13.71 -6.73 -10.66
CA LEU A 79 13.37 -8.04 -11.26
C LEU A 79 14.36 -9.19 -10.95
N THR A 80 15.66 -8.90 -10.80
CA THR A 80 16.71 -9.91 -10.62
C THR A 80 17.52 -9.77 -9.33
N ALA A 81 17.24 -8.78 -8.49
CA ALA A 81 18.09 -8.51 -7.33
C ALA A 81 17.35 -7.79 -6.19
N HIS A 82 17.63 -8.21 -4.97
CA HIS A 82 17.21 -7.55 -3.74
C HIS A 82 18.46 -7.08 -2.98
N ILE A 83 18.47 -5.83 -2.59
CA ILE A 83 19.61 -5.17 -1.94
C ILE A 83 19.11 -4.56 -0.63
N ASN A 84 19.69 -4.98 0.48
CA ASN A 84 19.43 -4.37 1.78
C ASN A 84 20.15 -3.02 1.88
N LEU A 85 19.37 -1.95 1.96
CA LEU A 85 19.87 -0.58 2.13
C LEU A 85 20.03 -0.22 3.60
N TYR A 86 19.12 -0.72 4.43
CA TYR A 86 19.09 -0.44 5.85
C TYR A 86 18.48 -1.61 6.60
N LYS A 87 19.05 -1.93 7.77
CA LYS A 87 18.46 -2.81 8.77
C LYS A 87 18.81 -2.29 10.16
N GLY A 88 17.81 -1.90 10.95
CA GLY A 88 18.03 -1.35 12.30
C GLY A 88 16.77 -0.74 12.89
N SER A 89 16.86 -0.26 14.13
CA SER A 89 15.71 0.23 14.91
C SER A 89 15.48 1.75 14.83
N ASP A 90 16.33 2.50 14.14
CA ASP A 90 16.27 3.97 14.08
C ASP A 90 15.34 4.45 12.98
N VAL A 91 14.10 4.81 13.35
CA VAL A 91 13.11 5.34 12.41
C VAL A 91 13.60 6.62 11.71
N ASN A 92 14.45 7.44 12.31
CA ASN A 92 14.93 8.66 11.64
C ASN A 92 15.76 8.29 10.40
N ARG A 93 16.63 7.28 10.52
CA ARG A 93 17.38 6.77 9.37
C ARG A 93 16.47 6.19 8.30
N VAL A 94 15.36 5.56 8.68
CA VAL A 94 14.36 5.06 7.73
C VAL A 94 13.74 6.21 6.95
N LEU A 95 13.28 7.25 7.65
CA LEU A 95 12.68 8.44 7.03
C LEU A 95 13.67 9.20 6.14
N GLU A 96 14.92 9.34 6.58
CA GLU A 96 16.00 9.93 5.78
C GLU A 96 16.24 9.12 4.50
N THR A 97 16.31 7.80 4.60
CA THR A 97 16.50 6.91 3.45
C THR A 97 15.34 7.04 2.46
N ILE A 98 14.09 7.03 2.93
CA ILE A 98 12.92 7.20 2.05
C ILE A 98 12.93 8.57 1.37
N SER A 99 13.22 9.64 2.13
CA SER A 99 13.31 11.01 1.59
C SER A 99 14.38 11.11 0.50
N ASP A 100 15.56 10.54 0.77
CA ASP A 100 16.69 10.57 -0.15
C ASP A 100 16.36 9.87 -1.47
N PHE A 101 15.60 8.78 -1.44
CA PHE A 101 15.18 8.07 -2.65
C PHE A 101 14.10 8.83 -3.43
N LEU A 102 13.11 9.40 -2.74
CA LEU A 102 11.99 10.10 -3.37
C LEU A 102 12.36 11.43 -4.02
N GLU A 103 13.29 12.18 -3.43
CA GLU A 103 13.77 13.44 -3.99
C GLU A 103 14.52 13.25 -5.31
N ASN A 104 15.00 12.02 -5.54
CA ASN A 104 15.99 11.78 -6.55
C ASN A 104 15.51 10.85 -7.65
N LEU A 105 14.50 9.99 -7.41
CA LEU A 105 14.20 8.84 -8.28
C LEU A 105 12.71 8.48 -8.26
N ARG A 106 12.23 7.84 -9.33
CA ARG A 106 10.88 7.26 -9.39
C ARG A 106 10.89 5.86 -8.77
N VAL A 107 10.33 5.71 -7.58
CA VAL A 107 10.24 4.42 -6.88
C VAL A 107 8.79 4.07 -6.56
N CYS A 108 8.48 2.79 -6.66
CA CYS A 108 7.27 2.18 -6.14
C CYS A 108 7.54 1.76 -4.69
N ILE A 109 6.76 2.24 -3.73
CA ILE A 109 6.98 1.94 -2.31
C ILE A 109 5.98 0.89 -1.87
N ASN A 110 6.48 -0.18 -1.24
CA ASN A 110 5.66 -1.15 -0.52
C ASN A 110 6.08 -1.19 0.94
N ILE A 111 5.12 -1.34 1.84
CA ILE A 111 5.33 -1.30 3.28
C ILE A 111 4.58 -2.47 3.91
N ASP A 112 5.27 -3.27 4.71
CA ASP A 112 4.68 -4.32 5.54
C ASP A 112 5.01 -4.06 7.02
N ILE A 113 3.98 -3.89 7.83
CA ILE A 113 4.08 -3.58 9.26
C ILE A 113 3.52 -4.75 10.04
N SER A 114 4.31 -5.28 10.97
CA SER A 114 3.88 -6.29 11.94
C SER A 114 3.79 -5.69 13.36
N ASP A 115 2.74 -6.05 14.11
CA ASP A 115 2.39 -5.56 15.46
C ASP A 115 3.41 -5.80 16.57
N LEU A 116 4.50 -6.48 16.22
CA LEU A 116 5.58 -6.63 17.17
C LEU A 116 6.42 -5.35 17.31
N TYR A 117 6.22 -4.33 16.46
CA TYR A 117 7.01 -3.10 16.48
C TYR A 117 6.39 -1.94 17.26
N ASN A 118 7.23 -0.98 17.68
CA ASN A 118 6.83 0.23 18.38
C ASN A 118 5.83 1.08 17.55
N GLU A 119 4.57 1.11 18.00
CA GLU A 119 3.50 1.87 17.33
C GLU A 119 3.82 3.36 17.17
N GLY A 120 4.59 3.94 18.09
CA GLY A 120 5.03 5.33 18.03
C GLY A 120 5.85 5.63 16.77
N ASP A 121 6.75 4.73 16.40
CA ASP A 121 7.59 4.88 15.21
C ASP A 121 6.82 4.57 13.93
N ILE A 122 5.91 3.58 13.95
CA ILE A 122 4.98 3.34 12.85
C ILE A 122 4.12 4.58 12.59
N LYS A 123 3.57 5.22 13.64
CA LYS A 123 2.82 6.47 13.51
C LYS A 123 3.65 7.57 12.86
N ARG A 124 4.94 7.66 13.16
CA ARG A 124 5.85 8.63 12.53
C ARG A 124 6.08 8.34 11.06
N LEU A 125 6.28 7.06 10.69
CA LEU A 125 6.39 6.64 9.30
C LEU A 125 5.13 6.96 8.49
N VAL A 126 3.96 6.57 9.00
CA VAL A 126 2.67 6.84 8.35
C VAL A 126 2.40 8.34 8.26
N ALA A 127 2.65 9.10 9.33
CA ALA A 127 2.49 10.55 9.30
C ALA A 127 3.43 11.22 8.28
N PHE A 128 4.66 10.71 8.13
CA PHE A 128 5.60 11.19 7.13
C PHE A 128 5.09 10.94 5.71
N ILE A 129 4.59 9.73 5.42
CA ILE A 129 3.97 9.36 4.13
C ILE A 129 2.81 10.31 3.79
N VAL A 130 1.89 10.50 4.73
CA VAL A 130 0.73 11.40 4.56
C VAL A 130 1.19 12.84 4.33
N ARG A 131 2.09 13.36 5.16
CA ARG A 131 2.56 14.75 5.08
C ARG A 131 3.30 15.03 3.77
N LYS A 132 4.11 14.08 3.30
CA LYS A 132 4.90 14.21 2.08
C LYS A 132 4.13 13.77 0.83
N LYS A 133 2.87 13.33 0.97
CA LYS A 133 2.01 12.82 -0.13
C LYS A 133 2.71 11.72 -0.93
N ILE A 134 3.38 10.81 -0.23
CA ILE A 134 4.15 9.73 -0.83
C ILE A 134 3.18 8.69 -1.38
N SER A 135 3.31 8.36 -2.67
CA SER A 135 2.53 7.28 -3.27
C SER A 135 3.04 5.93 -2.78
N VAL A 136 2.18 5.17 -2.10
CA VAL A 136 2.46 3.83 -1.61
C VAL A 136 1.61 2.85 -2.41
N ASN A 137 2.25 1.87 -3.04
CA ASN A 137 1.55 0.89 -3.85
C ASN A 137 0.88 -0.17 -2.98
N ASN A 138 1.63 -0.80 -2.07
CA ASN A 138 1.10 -1.77 -1.13
C ASN A 138 1.43 -1.36 0.31
N LEU A 139 0.42 -1.20 1.15
CA LEU A 139 0.56 -0.95 2.58
C LEU A 139 -0.16 -2.07 3.33
N LYS A 140 0.60 -2.90 4.03
CA LYS A 140 0.09 -3.99 4.86
C LYS A 140 0.36 -3.70 6.33
N PHE A 141 -0.66 -3.88 7.16
CA PHE A 141 -0.56 -3.91 8.60
C PHE A 141 -1.11 -5.25 9.09
N GLU A 142 -0.32 -6.00 9.82
CA GLU A 142 -0.73 -7.25 10.47
C GLU A 142 -0.48 -7.15 11.96
N GLY A 143 -1.57 -7.19 12.73
CA GLY A 143 -1.47 -6.91 14.15
C GLY A 143 -2.68 -7.16 14.99
N LYS A 144 -2.46 -7.52 16.26
CA LYS A 144 -3.54 -7.76 17.23
C LYS A 144 -4.26 -6.48 17.60
N ASN A 145 -3.53 -5.38 17.77
CA ASN A 145 -4.07 -4.09 18.18
C ASN A 145 -3.58 -2.96 17.27
N ILE A 146 -4.41 -1.93 17.11
CA ILE A 146 -4.03 -0.68 16.44
C ILE A 146 -4.77 0.46 17.11
N SER A 147 -4.10 1.58 17.36
CA SER A 147 -4.83 2.77 17.82
C SER A 147 -5.64 3.38 16.67
N ASN A 148 -6.75 4.04 17.00
CA ASN A 148 -7.58 4.76 16.02
C ASN A 148 -6.76 5.77 15.20
N LYS A 149 -5.76 6.39 15.83
CA LYS A 149 -4.88 7.36 15.17
C LYS A 149 -4.04 6.69 14.08
N LEU A 150 -3.45 5.53 14.37
CA LEU A 150 -2.66 4.79 13.38
C LEU A 150 -3.57 4.22 12.28
N PHE A 151 -4.68 3.58 12.66
CA PHE A 151 -5.65 3.01 11.73
C PHE A 151 -6.11 4.03 10.68
N ARG A 152 -6.58 5.20 11.12
CA ARG A 152 -6.94 6.31 10.22
C ARG A 152 -5.76 6.83 9.41
N GLY A 153 -4.57 6.83 9.99
CA GLY A 153 -3.34 7.19 9.30
C GLY A 153 -3.08 6.30 8.08
N LEU A 154 -3.35 4.99 8.19
CA LEU A 154 -3.19 4.05 7.08
C LEU A 154 -4.11 4.41 5.90
N PHE A 155 -5.39 4.69 6.13
CA PHE A 155 -6.29 5.11 5.03
C PHE A 155 -5.93 6.48 4.47
N LYS A 156 -5.51 7.42 5.34
CA LYS A 156 -5.04 8.75 4.89
C LYS A 156 -3.78 8.68 4.04
N SER A 157 -3.01 7.58 4.09
CA SER A 157 -1.89 7.38 3.20
C SER A 157 -2.31 7.19 1.74
N LYS A 158 -3.60 6.86 1.50
CA LYS A 158 -4.16 6.57 0.17
C LYS A 158 -3.32 5.57 -0.61
N ALA A 159 -2.85 4.52 0.07
CA ALA A 159 -2.14 3.44 -0.61
C ALA A 159 -3.04 2.83 -1.68
N THR A 160 -2.46 2.45 -2.82
CA THR A 160 -3.22 1.81 -3.91
C THR A 160 -3.87 0.52 -3.41
N ARG A 161 -3.13 -0.28 -2.65
CA ARG A 161 -3.59 -1.48 -1.96
C ARG A 161 -3.30 -1.35 -0.47
N LEU A 162 -4.37 -1.27 0.33
CA LEU A 162 -4.29 -1.25 1.78
C LEU A 162 -4.82 -2.56 2.34
N THR A 163 -4.01 -3.26 3.14
CA THR A 163 -4.41 -4.47 3.86
C THR A 163 -4.22 -4.28 5.35
N VAL A 164 -5.25 -4.53 6.15
CA VAL A 164 -5.20 -4.50 7.62
C VAL A 164 -5.75 -5.82 8.15
N ARG A 165 -4.95 -6.58 8.91
CA ARG A 165 -5.30 -7.95 9.35
C ARG A 165 -5.14 -8.16 10.86
N ARG A 166 -6.03 -8.99 11.40
CA ARG A 166 -6.04 -9.58 12.75
C ARG A 166 -6.21 -8.57 13.88
N THR A 167 -6.84 -7.45 13.60
CA THR A 167 -6.88 -6.31 14.52
C THR A 167 -8.27 -6.10 15.08
N ALA A 168 -8.44 -6.25 16.40
CA ALA A 168 -9.67 -5.82 17.05
C ALA A 168 -9.75 -4.29 16.96
N HIS A 169 -10.69 -3.77 16.19
CA HIS A 169 -10.85 -2.34 15.99
C HIS A 169 -12.31 -1.95 15.80
N ASN A 170 -12.75 -0.94 16.55
CA ASN A 170 -14.09 -0.37 16.40
C ASN A 170 -14.06 0.65 15.27
N ILE A 171 -14.77 0.35 14.19
CA ILE A 171 -14.94 1.25 13.05
C ILE A 171 -15.98 2.31 13.40
N GLN A 172 -15.71 3.54 13.00
CA GLN A 172 -16.68 4.64 13.05
C GLN A 172 -17.07 5.06 11.63
N LEU A 173 -18.24 5.67 11.47
CA LEU A 173 -18.79 6.04 10.15
C LEU A 173 -17.85 6.92 9.31
N HIS A 174 -17.09 7.84 9.91
CA HIS A 174 -16.14 8.68 9.17
C HIS A 174 -14.88 7.91 8.74
N ASP A 175 -14.62 6.71 9.28
CA ASP A 175 -13.54 5.86 8.77
C ASP A 175 -13.94 5.26 7.41
N ILE A 176 -15.24 5.04 7.17
CA ILE A 176 -15.77 4.64 5.86
C ILE A 176 -15.48 5.70 4.79
N ASP A 177 -15.55 7.00 5.13
CA ASP A 177 -15.17 8.09 4.21
C ASP A 177 -13.72 7.96 3.75
N LEU A 178 -12.82 7.51 4.63
CA LEU A 178 -11.43 7.30 4.26
C LEU A 178 -11.26 6.08 3.37
N MET A 179 -12.03 5.00 3.63
CA MET A 179 -11.98 3.75 2.85
C MET A 179 -12.40 3.95 1.39
N VAL A 180 -13.48 4.69 1.14
CA VAL A 180 -13.99 4.93 -0.22
C VAL A 180 -13.08 5.81 -1.09
N HIS A 181 -12.03 6.40 -0.51
CA HIS A 181 -10.99 7.13 -1.23
C HIS A 181 -9.73 6.31 -1.51
N CYS A 182 -9.66 5.07 -1.03
CA CYS A 182 -8.64 4.10 -1.43
C CYS A 182 -9.08 3.41 -2.73
N THR A 183 -8.13 2.86 -3.48
CA THR A 183 -8.43 2.04 -4.68
C THR A 183 -8.75 0.61 -4.29
N SER A 184 -7.97 0.03 -3.36
CA SER A 184 -8.15 -1.33 -2.88
C SER A 184 -7.97 -1.39 -1.37
N VAL A 185 -8.94 -1.99 -0.68
CA VAL A 185 -8.95 -2.17 0.77
C VAL A 185 -9.25 -3.63 1.11
N THR A 186 -8.47 -4.20 2.03
CA THR A 186 -8.72 -5.52 2.58
C THR A 186 -8.61 -5.46 4.10
N LEU A 187 -9.70 -5.78 4.77
CA LEU A 187 -9.81 -5.86 6.22
C LEU A 187 -10.05 -7.32 6.60
N SER A 188 -9.27 -7.85 7.55
CA SER A 188 -9.48 -9.19 8.08
C SER A 188 -9.49 -9.15 9.60
N GLY A 189 -10.54 -9.68 10.23
CA GLY A 189 -10.70 -9.66 11.68
C GLY A 189 -11.14 -8.30 12.25
N ILE A 190 -11.63 -7.39 11.40
CA ILE A 190 -12.20 -6.09 11.80
C ILE A 190 -13.69 -6.17 11.54
N ASN A 191 -14.50 -6.00 12.59
CA ASN A 191 -15.95 -6.05 12.49
C ASN A 191 -16.50 -4.79 11.82
N LEU A 192 -17.26 -5.01 10.74
CA LEU A 192 -18.14 -4.03 10.14
C LEU A 192 -19.55 -4.62 10.22
N ASP A 193 -20.44 -3.94 10.92
CA ASP A 193 -21.85 -4.31 10.88
C ASP A 193 -22.48 -3.99 9.51
N SER A 194 -23.70 -4.48 9.33
CA SER A 194 -24.47 -4.30 8.12
C SER A 194 -24.72 -2.83 7.77
N ASP A 195 -24.85 -1.94 8.77
CA ASP A 195 -25.09 -0.51 8.57
C ASP A 195 -23.85 0.19 8.02
N HIS A 196 -22.66 -0.12 8.56
CA HIS A 196 -21.40 0.40 8.03
C HIS A 196 -21.19 0.00 6.57
N LEU A 197 -21.52 -1.25 6.22
CA LEU A 197 -21.43 -1.74 4.85
C LEU A 197 -22.48 -1.11 3.93
N ASN A 198 -23.71 -0.85 4.42
CA ASN A 198 -24.71 -0.08 3.68
C ASN A 198 -24.19 1.32 3.33
N VAL A 199 -23.62 2.02 4.32
CA VAL A 199 -23.02 3.34 4.13
C VAL A 199 -21.85 3.28 3.15
N LEU A 200 -21.01 2.25 3.23
CA LEU A 200 -19.90 2.04 2.29
C LEU A 200 -20.41 1.88 0.85
N VAL A 201 -21.44 1.06 0.63
CA VAL A 201 -22.02 0.87 -0.72
C VAL A 201 -22.66 2.17 -1.23
N LYS A 202 -23.40 2.89 -0.39
CA LYS A 202 -24.00 4.18 -0.76
C LYS A 202 -22.93 5.20 -1.16
N LYS A 203 -21.90 5.38 -0.34
CA LYS A 203 -20.77 6.28 -0.65
C LYS A 203 -19.97 5.82 -1.86
N TRP A 204 -19.83 4.50 -2.06
CA TRP A 204 -19.19 3.95 -3.24
C TRP A 204 -19.92 4.38 -4.53
N LYS A 205 -21.26 4.35 -4.52
CA LYS A 205 -22.10 4.76 -5.64
C LYS A 205 -21.98 6.24 -5.99
N GLU A 206 -21.53 7.09 -5.07
CA GLU A 206 -21.39 8.53 -5.26
C GLU A 206 -20.10 8.95 -6.00
N ASN A 207 -19.51 8.06 -6.80
CA ASN A 207 -18.24 8.23 -7.55
C ASN A 207 -16.96 7.99 -6.74
N SER A 208 -16.93 6.89 -5.99
CA SER A 208 -15.72 6.45 -5.29
C SER A 208 -14.61 5.96 -6.24
N SER A 209 -13.36 6.09 -5.78
CA SER A 209 -12.17 5.52 -6.42
C SER A 209 -11.96 4.04 -6.09
N LEU A 210 -12.77 3.48 -5.20
CA LEU A 210 -12.66 2.12 -4.69
C LEU A 210 -13.09 1.13 -5.76
N GLU A 211 -12.15 0.28 -6.15
CA GLU A 211 -12.33 -0.78 -7.15
C GLU A 211 -12.39 -2.15 -6.51
N TYR A 212 -11.82 -2.28 -5.31
CA TYR A 212 -11.77 -3.52 -4.57
C TYR A 212 -11.94 -3.28 -3.07
N PHE A 213 -12.91 -3.93 -2.46
CA PHE A 213 -13.07 -3.94 -1.02
C PHE A 213 -13.38 -5.33 -0.52
N VAL A 214 -12.66 -5.76 0.52
CA VAL A 214 -12.92 -7.00 1.22
C VAL A 214 -12.93 -6.75 2.71
N ALA A 215 -13.98 -7.21 3.37
CA ALA A 215 -14.02 -7.39 4.80
C ALA A 215 -14.31 -8.87 5.08
N GLY A 216 -13.38 -9.57 5.72
CA GLY A 216 -13.51 -11.00 5.99
C GLY A 216 -13.12 -11.34 7.42
N GLN A 217 -13.47 -12.56 7.83
CA GLN A 217 -13.23 -13.04 9.21
C GLN A 217 -13.87 -12.11 10.25
N MET A 218 -15.05 -11.56 9.93
CA MET A 218 -15.83 -10.79 10.90
C MET A 218 -16.47 -11.75 11.90
N GLU A 219 -16.59 -11.31 13.14
CA GLU A 219 -17.23 -12.07 14.22
C GLU A 219 -18.76 -11.88 14.21
N SER A 220 -19.23 -10.75 13.69
CA SER A 220 -20.66 -10.44 13.61
C SER A 220 -21.23 -10.88 12.26
N PRO A 221 -22.37 -11.59 12.25
CA PRO A 221 -23.03 -11.96 11.02
C PRO A 221 -23.59 -10.73 10.30
N LEU A 222 -23.61 -10.80 8.97
CA LEU A 222 -24.11 -9.76 8.09
C LEU A 222 -25.57 -10.02 7.68
N GLU A 223 -26.37 -8.96 7.74
CA GLU A 223 -27.74 -8.94 7.27
C GLU A 223 -27.80 -8.29 5.88
N LYS A 224 -27.97 -9.11 4.84
CA LYS A 224 -27.98 -8.66 3.44
C LYS A 224 -29.05 -7.59 3.19
N SER A 225 -30.24 -7.75 3.77
CA SER A 225 -31.34 -6.80 3.63
C SER A 225 -30.95 -5.40 4.08
N VAL A 226 -30.21 -5.29 5.19
CA VAL A 226 -29.70 -4.02 5.71
C VAL A 226 -28.62 -3.45 4.80
N ILE A 227 -27.64 -4.27 4.39
CA ILE A 227 -26.56 -3.82 3.51
C ILE A 227 -27.11 -3.27 2.18
N LEU A 228 -28.14 -3.90 1.62
CA LEU A 228 -28.73 -3.56 0.32
C LEU A 228 -29.84 -2.51 0.40
N GLU A 229 -30.23 -2.06 1.60
CA GLU A 229 -31.32 -1.11 1.77
C GLU A 229 -31.01 0.24 1.09
N GLY A 230 -31.83 0.61 0.10
CA GLY A 230 -31.67 1.85 -0.66
C GLY A 230 -30.45 1.86 -1.59
N THR A 231 -29.78 0.73 -1.81
CA THR A 231 -28.64 0.66 -2.75
C THR A 231 -29.09 0.38 -4.18
N ASN A 232 -30.36 0.04 -4.43
CA ASN A 232 -30.89 -0.41 -5.73
C ASN A 232 -30.05 -1.52 -6.37
N SER A 233 -29.39 -2.35 -5.55
CA SER A 233 -28.65 -3.50 -6.03
C SER A 233 -29.62 -4.59 -6.47
N ARG A 234 -29.29 -5.28 -7.56
CA ARG A 234 -30.08 -6.39 -8.10
C ARG A 234 -29.36 -7.70 -7.88
N GLN A 235 -30.10 -8.78 -7.63
CA GLN A 235 -29.50 -10.11 -7.58
C GLN A 235 -29.03 -10.51 -8.99
N ARG A 236 -27.89 -11.21 -9.09
CA ARG A 236 -27.21 -11.48 -10.38
C ARG A 236 -27.96 -12.48 -11.27
N SER A 237 -28.74 -13.40 -10.71
CA SER A 237 -29.41 -14.49 -11.43
C SER A 237 -30.40 -15.23 -10.51
N GLU A 238 -31.59 -15.59 -11.02
CA GLU A 238 -32.52 -16.56 -10.44
C GLU A 238 -32.47 -17.91 -11.20
N ASP A 239 -31.36 -18.24 -11.86
CA ASP A 239 -31.20 -19.52 -12.56
C ASP A 239 -30.93 -20.65 -11.55
N THR A 240 -32.04 -21.15 -11.01
CA THR A 240 -32.21 -22.26 -10.04
C THR A 240 -31.33 -23.52 -10.23
N ARG A 241 -30.50 -23.63 -11.27
CA ARG A 241 -29.53 -24.73 -11.44
C ARG A 241 -28.25 -24.54 -10.60
N LEU A 242 -27.98 -23.35 -10.05
CA LEU A 242 -26.75 -23.01 -9.33
C LEU A 242 -26.98 -22.56 -7.87
N TYR A 243 -28.01 -23.10 -7.20
CA TYR A 243 -28.45 -22.80 -5.82
C TYR A 243 -27.36 -22.58 -4.75
N ARG A 244 -26.14 -23.11 -4.91
CA ARG A 244 -25.06 -22.97 -3.91
C ARG A 244 -24.46 -21.58 -3.82
N TYR A 245 -24.52 -20.76 -4.87
CA TYR A 245 -23.88 -19.43 -4.89
C TYR A 245 -24.87 -18.26 -5.01
N GLU A 246 -26.09 -18.49 -5.49
CA GLU A 246 -26.97 -17.42 -6.00
C GLU A 246 -27.51 -16.46 -4.95
N ASN A 247 -27.60 -16.83 -3.66
CA ASN A 247 -28.17 -15.94 -2.64
C ASN A 247 -27.21 -14.89 -2.10
N TYR A 248 -25.96 -14.85 -2.55
CA TYR A 248 -24.93 -13.97 -1.99
C TYR A 248 -24.42 -12.92 -2.98
N GLU A 249 -24.72 -13.07 -4.27
CA GLU A 249 -24.19 -12.23 -5.34
C GLU A 249 -25.19 -11.19 -5.86
N PHE A 250 -24.78 -9.92 -5.78
CA PHE A 250 -25.57 -8.78 -6.22
C PHE A 250 -24.75 -7.92 -7.16
N LEU A 251 -25.44 -7.29 -8.11
CA LEU A 251 -24.88 -6.26 -8.97
C LEU A 251 -25.31 -4.89 -8.47
N THR A 252 -24.36 -3.97 -8.42
CA THR A 252 -24.63 -2.56 -8.14
C THR A 252 -23.91 -1.69 -9.17
N THR A 253 -24.46 -0.52 -9.43
CA THR A 253 -23.91 0.42 -10.42
C THR A 253 -23.66 1.76 -9.75
N CYS A 254 -22.45 2.28 -9.90
CA CYS A 254 -22.06 3.61 -9.46
C CYS A 254 -22.64 4.69 -10.39
N ASN A 255 -22.75 5.93 -9.90
CA ASN A 255 -23.29 7.05 -10.67
C ASN A 255 -22.48 7.37 -11.94
N ASN A 256 -21.19 6.98 -11.97
CA ASN A 256 -20.33 7.09 -13.17
C ASN A 256 -20.44 5.90 -14.13
N GLY A 257 -21.38 4.98 -13.93
CA GLY A 257 -21.62 3.82 -14.80
C GLY A 257 -20.78 2.58 -14.47
N LYS A 258 -19.80 2.67 -13.55
CA LYS A 258 -19.04 1.50 -13.11
C LYS A 258 -19.97 0.46 -12.47
N VAL A 259 -19.89 -0.78 -12.94
CA VAL A 259 -20.65 -1.91 -12.38
C VAL A 259 -19.74 -2.69 -11.43
N SER A 260 -20.30 -3.11 -10.30
CA SER A 260 -19.59 -3.93 -9.32
C SER A 260 -20.40 -5.16 -8.94
N ASP A 261 -19.68 -6.27 -8.76
CA ASP A 261 -20.13 -7.44 -8.04
C ASP A 261 -20.00 -7.18 -6.52
N LEU A 262 -21.11 -7.35 -5.81
CA LEU A 262 -21.16 -7.45 -4.37
C LEU A 262 -21.36 -8.92 -4.01
N THR A 263 -20.51 -9.48 -3.15
CA THR A 263 -20.73 -10.80 -2.57
C THR A 263 -20.82 -10.68 -1.06
N ILE A 264 -21.95 -11.10 -0.48
CA ILE A 264 -22.24 -10.94 0.95
C ILE A 264 -22.47 -12.31 1.56
N PHE A 265 -21.45 -12.88 2.19
CA PHE A 265 -21.60 -14.07 3.03
C PHE A 265 -21.90 -13.67 4.47
N GLU A 266 -22.23 -14.67 5.31
CA GLU A 266 -22.53 -14.46 6.73
C GLU A 266 -21.45 -13.62 7.43
N ASN A 267 -20.17 -13.89 7.21
CA ASN A 267 -19.07 -13.20 7.91
C ASN A 267 -18.06 -12.52 6.98
N CYS A 268 -18.43 -12.33 5.70
CA CYS A 268 -17.56 -11.75 4.69
C CYS A 268 -18.35 -10.88 3.71
N PHE A 269 -17.76 -9.74 3.34
CA PHE A 269 -18.26 -8.83 2.33
C PHE A 269 -17.19 -8.57 1.27
N PHE A 270 -17.58 -8.61 0.01
CA PHE A 270 -16.74 -8.35 -1.15
C PHE A 270 -17.42 -7.34 -2.05
N LEU A 271 -16.66 -6.36 -2.54
CA LEU A 271 -17.04 -5.44 -3.60
C LEU A 271 -15.91 -5.45 -4.62
N PHE A 272 -16.23 -5.82 -5.86
CA PHE A 272 -15.30 -5.90 -6.98
C PHE A 272 -15.86 -5.16 -8.19
N VAL A 273 -15.16 -4.14 -8.67
CA VAL A 273 -15.55 -3.38 -9.86
C VAL A 273 -15.07 -4.11 -11.12
N PHE A 274 -15.95 -4.30 -12.09
CA PHE A 274 -15.55 -4.80 -13.40
C PHE A 274 -14.72 -3.73 -14.13
N GLY A 275 -13.59 -4.15 -14.72
CA GLY A 275 -12.91 -3.32 -15.71
C GLY A 275 -13.88 -2.99 -16.85
N ASP A 276 -13.76 -1.79 -17.41
CA ASP A 276 -14.66 -1.19 -18.41
C ASP A 276 -15.11 -2.22 -19.46
N PHE A 277 -16.30 -2.79 -19.28
CA PHE A 277 -17.05 -3.33 -20.40
C PHE A 277 -17.58 -2.12 -21.15
N ILE A 278 -16.78 -1.63 -22.11
CA ILE A 278 -17.27 -0.72 -23.14
C ILE A 278 -18.38 -1.48 -23.88
N THR A 279 -19.62 -1.27 -23.45
CA THR A 279 -20.80 -1.60 -24.26
C THR A 279 -20.89 -0.55 -25.34
N THR A 280 -20.24 -0.80 -26.48
CA THR A 280 -20.68 -0.24 -27.77
C THR A 280 -21.90 -1.00 -28.25
#